data_AF-A0A1I8EPK2-F1
#
_entry.id   AF-A0A1I8EPK2-F1
#
_cell.length_a   1.000
_cell.length_b   1.000
_cell.length_c   1.000
_cell.angle_alpha   90.00
_cell.angle_beta   90.00
_cell.angle_gamma   90.00
#
_symmetry.space_group_name_H-M   'P 1'
#
loop_
_entity.id
_entity.type
_entity.pdbx_description
1 polymer ?
#
loop_
_entity_poly.entity_id
_entity_poly.type
_entity_poly.pdbx_seq_one_letter_code
_entity_poly.pdbx_strand_id
1 'polypeptide(L)'
;MKYQSCFRNRMTYGRIASLNRYKTVGNEFLEHSEWIRKLRTPSLIGIASVLTIPFGIFIITPYVVMNISGPSALLSLLIAFIIMFLSGMHMNELMCSMPKSCLLYNFTYVSFGEIPAFLVGWISLLDFTICIVIVAKNWSSHMNLLFHGLFNKHFTVEMPYHLGSIFATKIDFFAVLAIFCSSIVLCCSIRTDVQVVPLSNVINDRFWLLYR
;
A
#
# COMPACT_ATOMS: atom_id res chain seq x y z
N MET A 1 -32.06 -2.05 -19.35
CA MET A 1 -33.10 -2.16 -18.29
C MET A 1 -33.03 -3.46 -17.45
N LYS A 2 -31.89 -4.16 -17.34
CA LYS A 2 -31.79 -5.47 -16.64
C LYS A 2 -30.96 -5.49 -15.34
N TYR A 3 -30.37 -4.35 -14.94
CA TYR A 3 -29.47 -4.29 -13.76
C TYR A 3 -30.13 -3.73 -12.49
N GLN A 4 -31.30 -3.11 -12.62
CA GLN A 4 -31.98 -2.45 -11.50
C GLN A 4 -32.71 -3.42 -10.55
N SER A 5 -32.89 -4.68 -10.97
CA SER A 5 -33.57 -5.72 -10.20
C SER A 5 -32.66 -6.45 -9.20
N CYS A 6 -31.33 -6.37 -9.32
CA CYS A 6 -30.42 -7.10 -8.43
C CYS A 6 -30.13 -6.36 -7.11
N PHE A 7 -30.42 -5.05 -7.02
CA PHE A 7 -30.21 -4.27 -5.79
C PHE A 7 -31.40 -4.30 -4.82
N ARG A 8 -32.52 -4.94 -5.19
CA ARG A 8 -33.78 -4.82 -4.44
C ARG A 8 -33.93 -5.79 -3.25
N ASN A 9 -33.14 -6.86 -3.15
CA ASN A 9 -33.35 -7.89 -2.13
C ASN A 9 -32.07 -8.27 -1.37
N ARG A 10 -31.70 -7.48 -0.34
CA ARG A 10 -31.05 -7.97 0.89
C ARG A 10 -31.03 -6.89 1.98
N MET A 11 -32.19 -6.62 2.54
CA MET A 11 -32.38 -5.84 3.77
C MET A 11 -32.44 -6.79 4.97
N THR A 12 -31.30 -7.06 5.61
CA THR A 12 -31.23 -7.62 6.98
C THR A 12 -29.95 -7.15 7.68
N TYR A 13 -29.81 -5.84 7.95
CA TYR A 13 -28.86 -5.31 8.96
C TYR A 13 -29.39 -3.97 9.50
N GLY A 14 -30.38 -4.03 10.40
CA GLY A 14 -31.29 -2.93 10.74
C GLY A 14 -30.79 -1.80 11.65
N ARG A 15 -29.48 -1.63 11.91
CA ARG A 15 -28.97 -0.46 12.69
C ARG A 15 -27.62 0.09 12.23
N ILE A 16 -26.74 -0.74 11.66
CA ILE A 16 -25.43 -0.30 11.14
C ILE A 16 -25.55 0.21 9.70
N ALA A 17 -26.58 -0.22 8.97
CA ALA A 17 -26.78 0.17 7.57
C ALA A 17 -27.14 1.66 7.39
N SER A 18 -27.66 2.34 8.43
CA SER A 18 -28.01 3.77 8.37
C SER A 18 -26.80 4.70 8.43
N LEU A 19 -25.63 4.21 8.87
CA LEU A 19 -24.39 5.00 8.93
C LEU A 19 -23.64 5.02 7.60
N ASN A 20 -23.94 4.10 6.69
CA ASN A 20 -23.30 4.07 5.38
C ASN A 20 -24.09 4.93 4.39
N ARG A 21 -23.58 6.14 4.14
CA ARG A 21 -24.06 6.98 3.03
C ARG A 21 -23.46 6.44 1.73
N TYR A 22 -24.29 5.81 0.91
CA TYR A 22 -23.88 5.35 -0.41
C TYR A 22 -23.96 6.51 -1.42
N LYS A 23 -22.86 6.78 -2.12
CA LYS A 23 -22.84 7.70 -3.26
C LYS A 23 -23.29 6.94 -4.50
N THR A 24 -24.35 7.40 -5.16
CA THR A 24 -24.77 6.83 -6.45
C THR A 24 -23.72 7.20 -7.50
N VAL A 25 -23.19 6.19 -8.18
CA VAL A 25 -22.15 6.39 -9.20
C VAL A 25 -22.82 6.30 -10.57
N GLY A 26 -22.53 7.26 -11.46
CA GLY A 26 -23.15 7.34 -12.79
C GLY A 26 -22.85 6.12 -13.66
N ASN A 27 -23.75 5.80 -14.58
CA ASN A 27 -23.61 4.64 -15.48
C ASN A 27 -22.40 4.74 -16.41
N GLU A 28 -22.00 5.95 -16.81
CA GLU A 28 -20.79 6.22 -17.60
C GLU A 28 -19.51 5.73 -16.90
N PHE A 29 -19.44 5.85 -15.57
CA PHE A 29 -18.33 5.31 -14.78
C PHE A 29 -18.34 3.77 -14.70
N LEU A 30 -19.51 3.15 -14.82
CA LEU A 30 -19.62 1.68 -14.81
C LEU A 30 -19.14 1.06 -16.13
N GLU A 31 -19.34 1.76 -17.24
CA GLU A 31 -18.95 1.29 -18.58
C GLU A 31 -17.43 1.31 -18.81
N HIS A 32 -16.68 2.13 -18.08
CA HIS A 32 -15.22 2.19 -18.19
C HIS A 32 -14.46 1.09 -17.43
N SER A 33 -15.12 0.25 -16.63
CA SER A 33 -14.44 -0.79 -15.85
C SER A 33 -14.74 -2.20 -16.38
N GLU A 34 -13.75 -2.85 -16.99
CA GLU A 34 -13.84 -4.26 -17.44
C GLU A 34 -13.88 -5.28 -16.28
N TRP A 35 -13.65 -4.84 -15.04
CA TRP A 35 -13.48 -5.69 -13.87
C TRP A 35 -14.79 -5.98 -13.13
N ILE A 36 -14.99 -7.23 -12.73
CA ILE A 36 -16.15 -7.68 -11.95
C ILE A 36 -16.04 -7.20 -10.50
N ARG A 37 -17.00 -6.39 -10.05
CA ARG A 37 -17.03 -5.78 -8.72
C ARG A 37 -17.54 -6.76 -7.66
N LYS A 38 -16.64 -7.60 -7.12
CA LYS A 38 -16.93 -8.57 -6.05
C LYS A 38 -16.35 -8.21 -4.68
N LEU A 39 -15.54 -7.15 -4.57
CA LEU A 39 -14.97 -6.72 -3.29
C LEU A 39 -16.08 -6.19 -2.36
N ARG A 40 -16.19 -6.81 -1.18
CA ARG A 40 -17.07 -6.33 -0.10
C ARG A 40 -16.29 -5.44 0.87
N THR A 41 -17.02 -4.70 1.70
CA THR A 41 -16.45 -3.86 2.78
C THR A 41 -15.47 -4.60 3.71
N PRO A 42 -15.71 -5.83 4.21
CA PRO A 42 -14.74 -6.53 5.07
C PRO A 42 -13.44 -6.88 4.36
N SER A 43 -13.50 -7.30 3.08
CA SER A 43 -12.28 -7.57 2.30
C SER A 43 -11.46 -6.30 2.07
N LEU A 44 -12.13 -5.15 1.88
CA LEU A 44 -11.44 -3.86 1.68
C LEU A 44 -10.73 -3.39 2.96
N ILE A 45 -11.39 -3.54 4.12
CA ILE A 45 -10.80 -3.25 5.43
C ILE A 45 -9.61 -4.19 5.70
N GLY A 46 -9.74 -5.46 5.34
CA GLY A 46 -8.64 -6.44 5.45
C GLY A 46 -7.41 -6.00 4.67
N ILE A 47 -7.57 -5.65 3.39
CA ILE A 47 -6.46 -5.17 2.54
C ILE A 47 -5.85 -3.89 3.13
N ALA A 48 -6.68 -2.92 3.52
CA ALA A 48 -6.21 -1.67 4.11
C ALA A 48 -5.41 -1.89 5.41
N SER A 49 -5.84 -2.81 6.27
CA SER A 49 -5.17 -3.10 7.54
C SER A 49 -3.74 -3.63 7.36
N VAL A 50 -3.53 -4.50 6.38
CA VAL A 50 -2.21 -5.09 6.08
C VAL A 50 -1.26 -4.05 5.51
N LEU A 51 -1.76 -3.15 4.64
CA LEU A 51 -0.97 -2.07 4.06
C LEU A 51 -0.60 -0.98 5.08
N THR A 52 -1.37 -0.83 6.16
CA THR A 52 -1.18 0.26 7.13
C THR A 52 -0.06 0.00 8.14
N ILE A 53 0.37 -1.25 8.34
CA ILE A 53 1.38 -1.61 9.35
C ILE A 53 2.76 -1.68 8.68
N PRO A 54 3.62 -0.66 8.81
CA PRO A 54 4.93 -0.68 8.18
C PRO A 54 5.89 -1.59 8.95
N PHE A 55 6.55 -2.53 8.27
CA PHE A 55 7.54 -3.43 8.87
C PHE A 55 8.68 -2.68 9.60
N GLY A 56 9.03 -1.47 9.13
CA GLY A 56 10.08 -0.64 9.71
C GLY A 56 9.81 -0.15 11.14
N ILE A 57 8.53 -0.10 11.57
CA ILE A 57 8.19 0.35 12.94
C ILE A 57 8.83 -0.56 14.00
N PHE A 58 8.91 -1.87 13.73
CA PHE A 58 9.45 -2.86 14.67
C PHE A 58 10.95 -2.72 14.92
N ILE A 59 11.68 -2.07 14.02
CA ILE A 59 13.13 -1.87 14.12
C ILE A 59 13.43 -0.47 14.66
N ILE A 60 12.72 0.55 14.15
CA ILE A 60 12.99 1.95 14.48
C ILE A 60 12.49 2.29 15.89
N THR A 61 11.30 1.83 16.27
CA THR A 61 10.72 2.13 17.59
C THR A 61 11.60 1.67 18.77
N PRO A 62 12.06 0.41 18.85
CA PRO A 62 12.93 0.01 19.96
C PRO A 62 14.26 0.78 19.96
N TYR A 63 14.81 1.11 18.78
CA TYR A 63 16.03 1.92 18.68
C TYR A 63 15.84 3.32 19.29
N VAL A 64 14.73 3.99 18.98
CA VAL A 64 14.40 5.33 19.51
C VAL A 64 14.16 5.28 21.02
N VAL A 65 13.46 4.24 21.50
CA VAL A 65 13.20 4.05 22.94
C VAL A 65 14.51 3.83 23.70
N MET A 66 15.41 2.98 23.19
CA MET A 66 16.64 2.63 23.90
C MET A 66 17.71 3.73 23.85
N ASN A 67 17.86 4.42 22.71
CA ASN A 67 19.02 5.28 22.48
C ASN A 67 18.73 6.79 22.51
N ILE A 68 17.46 7.21 22.37
CA ILE A 68 17.12 8.63 22.16
C ILE A 68 16.23 9.18 23.27
N SER A 69 15.02 8.63 23.43
CA SER A 69 13.96 9.29 24.22
C SER A 69 13.50 8.52 25.44
N GLY A 70 13.92 7.25 25.62
CA GLY A 70 13.45 6.44 26.75
C GLY A 70 11.92 6.28 26.75
N PRO A 71 11.26 6.25 27.92
CA PRO A 71 9.81 6.10 28.01
C PRO A 71 9.01 7.27 27.42
N SER A 72 9.63 8.45 27.25
CA SER A 72 8.97 9.62 26.65
C SER A 72 8.63 9.44 25.17
N ALA A 73 9.24 8.46 24.49
CA ALA A 73 8.90 8.06 23.12
C ALA A 73 7.43 7.63 22.96
N LEU A 74 6.78 7.15 24.02
CA LEU A 74 5.36 6.79 23.97
C LEU A 74 4.46 8.02 23.79
N LEU A 75 4.83 9.15 24.41
CA LEU A 75 4.07 10.39 24.31
C LEU A 75 4.16 10.97 22.88
N SER A 76 5.34 10.89 22.26
CA SER A 76 5.51 11.33 20.86
C SER A 76 4.76 10.45 19.88
N LEU A 77 4.73 9.12 20.10
CA LEU A 77 3.93 8.19 19.28
C LEU A 77 2.42 8.47 19.39
N LEU A 78 1.92 8.82 20.58
CA LEU A 78 0.51 9.15 20.78
C LEU A 78 0.12 10.43 20.01
N ILE A 79 0.97 11.46 20.06
CA ILE A 79 0.75 12.70 19.30
C ILE A 79 0.81 12.41 17.79
N ALA A 80 1.77 11.60 17.33
CA ALA A 80 1.88 11.22 15.93
C ALA A 80 0.63 10.47 15.44
N PHE A 81 0.07 9.58 16.27
CA PHE A 81 -1.18 8.87 15.96
C PHE A 81 -2.37 9.82 15.76
N ILE A 82 -2.52 10.84 16.61
CA ILE A 82 -3.59 11.85 16.47
C ILE A 82 -3.45 12.61 15.14
N ILE A 83 -2.23 13.00 14.79
CA ILE A 83 -1.94 13.70 13.52
C ILE A 83 -2.25 12.80 12.31
N MET A 84 -1.83 11.53 12.36
CA MET A 84 -2.12 10.55 11.31
C MET A 84 -3.62 10.29 11.18
N PHE A 85 -4.35 10.20 12.29
CA PHE A 85 -5.80 10.03 12.28
C PHE A 85 -6.49 11.20 11.59
N LEU A 86 -6.13 12.43 11.93
CA LEU A 86 -6.68 13.63 11.30
C LEU A 86 -6.33 13.70 9.80
N SER A 87 -5.09 13.35 9.44
CA SER A 87 -4.66 13.26 8.04
C SER A 87 -5.46 12.21 7.25
N GLY A 88 -5.72 11.05 7.86
CA GLY A 88 -6.55 10.00 7.27
C GLY A 88 -8.01 10.44 7.05
N MET A 89 -8.58 11.22 7.98
CA MET A 89 -9.93 11.78 7.83
C MET A 89 -10.03 12.72 6.63
N HIS A 90 -9.05 13.61 6.43
CA HIS A 90 -9.04 14.50 5.27
C HIS A 90 -8.90 13.71 3.96
N MET A 91 -7.99 12.73 3.93
CA MET A 91 -7.78 11.90 2.74
C MET A 91 -9.04 11.10 2.40
N ASN A 92 -9.79 10.63 3.40
CA ASN A 92 -11.06 9.96 3.18
C ASN A 92 -12.11 10.87 2.50
N GLU A 93 -12.20 12.15 2.90
CA GLU A 93 -13.09 13.12 2.24
C GLU A 93 -12.71 13.35 0.77
N LEU A 94 -11.40 13.46 0.49
CA LEU A 94 -10.89 13.58 -0.87
C LEU A 94 -11.20 12.35 -1.72
N MET A 95 -11.01 11.14 -1.18
CA MET A 95 -11.28 9.88 -1.90
C MET A 95 -12.78 9.65 -2.16
N CYS A 96 -13.65 10.07 -1.23
CA CYS A 96 -15.10 9.99 -1.43
C CYS A 96 -15.61 10.98 -2.49
N SER A 97 -14.85 12.05 -2.75
CA SER A 97 -15.18 13.03 -3.77
C SER A 97 -14.95 12.47 -5.19
N MET A 98 -13.87 11.72 -5.39
CA MET A 98 -13.47 11.18 -6.70
C MET A 98 -13.44 9.63 -6.70
N PRO A 99 -14.52 8.94 -7.15
CA PRO A 99 -14.60 7.47 -7.11
C PRO A 99 -13.83 6.77 -8.25
N LYS A 100 -13.16 7.52 -9.14
CA LYS A 100 -12.27 6.95 -10.16
C LYS A 100 -10.96 6.53 -9.49
N SER A 101 -10.25 5.54 -10.04
CA SER A 101 -8.91 5.16 -9.57
C SER A 101 -8.00 6.39 -9.57
N CYS A 102 -7.91 7.03 -8.41
CA CYS A 102 -7.33 8.34 -8.26
C CYS A 102 -5.97 8.19 -7.61
N LEU A 103 -4.91 8.33 -8.40
CA LEU A 103 -3.60 8.64 -7.85
C LEU A 103 -3.56 10.13 -7.49
N LEU A 104 -2.72 10.49 -6.53
CA LEU A 104 -2.57 11.88 -6.06
C LEU A 104 -2.32 12.86 -7.22
N TYR A 105 -1.59 12.42 -8.25
CA TYR A 105 -1.40 13.13 -9.52
C TYR A 105 -2.72 13.55 -10.20
N ASN A 106 -3.67 12.63 -10.33
CA ASN A 106 -4.96 12.90 -10.98
C ASN A 106 -5.79 13.91 -10.19
N PHE A 107 -5.72 13.85 -8.86
CA PHE A 107 -6.39 14.82 -8.00
C PHE A 107 -5.78 16.22 -8.18
N THR A 108 -4.45 16.33 -8.09
CA THR A 108 -3.76 17.61 -8.27
C THR A 108 -3.98 18.19 -9.67
N TYR A 109 -4.07 17.34 -10.69
CA TYR A 109 -4.38 17.77 -12.06
C TYR A 109 -5.75 18.44 -12.15
N VAL A 110 -6.77 17.84 -11.54
CA VAL A 110 -8.14 18.38 -11.56
C VAL A 110 -8.26 19.65 -10.70
N SER A 111 -7.53 19.75 -9.59
CA SER A 111 -7.64 20.90 -8.66
C SER A 111 -6.74 22.08 -8.99
N PHE A 112 -5.50 21.84 -9.41
CA PHE A 112 -4.45 22.86 -9.52
C PHE A 112 -3.83 22.97 -10.93
N GLY A 113 -4.16 22.07 -11.86
CA GLY A 113 -3.65 22.08 -13.24
C GLY A 113 -2.36 21.27 -13.45
N GLU A 114 -1.73 21.46 -14.61
CA GLU A 114 -0.72 20.54 -15.16
C GLU A 114 0.64 20.59 -14.44
N ILE A 115 1.18 21.80 -14.18
CA ILE A 115 2.50 22.00 -13.57
C ILE A 115 2.57 21.41 -12.15
N PRO A 116 1.66 21.74 -11.22
CA PRO A 116 1.70 21.17 -9.88
C PRO A 116 1.44 19.66 -9.89
N ALA A 117 0.60 19.16 -10.80
CA ALA A 117 0.40 17.73 -10.96
C ALA A 117 1.70 17.02 -11.37
N PHE A 118 2.44 17.56 -12.35
CA PHE A 118 3.72 17.00 -12.77
C PHE A 118 4.74 16.89 -11.63
N LEU A 119 4.84 17.93 -10.79
CA LEU A 119 5.72 17.92 -9.62
C LEU A 119 5.31 16.87 -8.59
N VAL A 120 4.01 16.78 -8.28
CA VAL A 120 3.48 15.78 -7.35
C VAL A 120 3.71 14.35 -7.85
N GLY A 121 3.60 14.12 -9.16
CA GLY A 121 3.93 12.84 -9.78
C GLY A 121 5.39 12.44 -9.56
N TRP A 122 6.32 13.36 -9.80
CA TRP A 122 7.75 13.13 -9.57
C TRP A 122 8.09 12.89 -8.10
N ILE A 123 7.55 13.69 -7.18
CA ILE A 123 7.77 13.53 -5.74
C ILE A 123 7.25 12.16 -5.28
N SER A 124 6.06 11.76 -5.73
CA SER A 124 5.47 10.47 -5.37
C SER A 124 6.33 9.30 -5.86
N LEU A 125 6.87 9.37 -7.08
CA LEU A 125 7.75 8.34 -7.63
C LEU A 125 9.05 8.20 -6.82
N LEU A 126 9.65 9.33 -6.43
CA LEU A 126 10.85 9.33 -5.59
C LEU A 126 10.57 8.77 -4.20
N ASP A 127 9.44 9.12 -3.59
CA ASP A 127 9.04 8.63 -2.27
C ASP A 127 8.87 7.09 -2.25
N PHE A 128 8.20 6.54 -3.27
CA PHE A 128 8.10 5.08 -3.43
C PHE A 128 9.46 4.42 -3.61
N THR A 129 10.37 5.05 -4.37
CA THR A 129 11.73 4.53 -4.58
C THR A 129 12.50 4.46 -3.26
N ILE A 130 12.45 5.53 -2.46
CA ILE A 130 13.08 5.59 -1.14
C ILE A 130 12.49 4.51 -0.21
N CYS A 131 11.17 4.33 -0.23
CA CYS A 131 10.50 3.31 0.57
C CYS A 131 10.98 1.90 0.23
N ILE A 132 11.10 1.55 -1.06
CA ILE A 132 11.59 0.23 -1.50
C ILE A 132 13.01 -0.02 -0.99
N VAL A 133 13.88 0.98 -1.10
CA VAL A 133 15.28 0.88 -0.61
C VAL A 133 15.32 0.68 0.91
N ILE A 134 14.52 1.44 1.68
CA ILE A 134 14.45 1.33 3.14
C ILE A 134 13.96 -0.07 3.55
N VAL A 135 12.90 -0.58 2.92
CA VAL A 135 12.34 -1.90 3.22
C VAL A 135 13.35 -3.01 2.90
N ALA A 136 14.05 -2.92 1.76
CA ALA A 136 15.07 -3.89 1.39
C ALA A 136 16.24 -3.90 2.40
N LYS A 137 16.69 -2.72 2.86
CA LYS A 137 17.72 -2.62 3.90
C LYS A 137 17.25 -3.18 5.24
N ASN A 138 16.01 -2.90 5.65
CA ASN A 138 15.42 -3.44 6.86
C ASN A 138 15.35 -4.97 6.82
N TRP A 139 14.97 -5.54 5.67
CA TRP A 139 14.98 -6.99 5.47
C TRP A 139 16.38 -7.59 5.59
N SER A 140 17.37 -6.97 4.93
CA SER A 140 18.78 -7.37 5.02
C SER A 140 19.31 -7.34 6.45
N SER A 141 19.01 -6.26 7.19
CA SER A 141 19.39 -6.13 8.60
C SER A 141 18.75 -7.21 9.47
N HIS A 142 17.46 -7.51 9.25
CA HIS A 142 16.75 -8.54 10.00
C HIS A 142 17.30 -9.94 9.72
N MET A 143 17.57 -10.27 8.46
CA MET A 143 18.23 -11.54 8.10
C MET A 143 19.62 -11.64 8.70
N ASN A 144 20.38 -10.54 8.71
CA ASN A 144 21.70 -10.55 9.32
C ASN A 144 21.65 -10.82 10.83
N LEU A 145 20.64 -10.31 11.55
CA LEU A 145 20.40 -10.63 12.96
C LEU A 145 20.05 -12.11 13.16
N LEU A 146 19.19 -12.68 12.29
CA LEU A 146 18.76 -14.07 12.38
C LEU A 146 19.92 -15.07 12.18
N PHE A 147 20.86 -14.76 11.29
CA PHE A 147 22.01 -15.61 10.97
C PHE A 147 23.31 -15.17 11.66
N HIS A 148 23.21 -14.49 12.80
CA HIS A 148 24.37 -14.13 13.66
C HIS A 148 25.50 -13.39 12.90
N GLY A 149 25.16 -12.53 11.94
CA GLY A 149 26.17 -11.72 11.22
C GLY A 149 26.83 -12.39 10.01
N LEU A 150 26.47 -13.63 9.65
CA LEU A 150 27.08 -14.37 8.53
C LEU A 150 26.91 -13.66 7.18
N PHE A 151 25.76 -13.02 6.96
CA PHE A 151 25.48 -12.28 5.73
C PHE A 151 26.31 -11.01 5.63
N ASN A 152 26.53 -10.29 6.74
CA ASN A 152 27.39 -9.11 6.72
C ASN A 152 28.81 -9.46 6.26
N LYS A 153 29.34 -10.61 6.70
CA LYS A 153 30.71 -11.02 6.40
C LYS A 153 30.95 -11.46 4.95
N HIS A 154 29.94 -12.04 4.29
CA HIS A 154 30.11 -12.59 2.92
C HIS A 154 29.48 -11.72 1.83
N PHE A 155 28.47 -10.90 2.16
CA PHE A 155 27.66 -10.15 1.20
C PHE A 155 27.72 -8.64 1.39
N THR A 156 28.67 -8.13 2.17
CA THR A 156 28.94 -6.69 2.23
C THR A 156 30.35 -6.40 1.74
N VAL A 157 30.45 -5.40 0.86
CA VAL A 157 31.74 -4.87 0.43
C VAL A 157 31.86 -3.47 1.03
N GLU A 158 32.92 -3.29 1.81
CA GLU A 158 33.29 -1.99 2.35
C GLU A 158 33.90 -1.16 1.21
N MET A 159 33.36 0.03 0.99
CA MET A 159 33.85 0.91 -0.05
C MET A 159 35.08 1.68 0.46
N PRO A 160 36.20 1.70 -0.29
CA PRO A 160 37.45 2.30 0.17
C PRO A 160 37.42 3.85 0.19
N TYR A 161 36.40 4.48 -0.40
CA TYR A 161 36.26 5.93 -0.41
C TYR A 161 35.29 6.40 0.70
N HIS A 162 35.85 7.00 1.76
CA HIS A 162 35.09 7.75 2.76
C HIS A 162 34.71 9.13 2.20
N LEU A 163 33.80 9.20 1.23
CA LEU A 163 33.30 10.48 0.73
C LEU A 163 32.14 10.99 1.63
N GLY A 164 32.49 11.42 2.84
CA GLY A 164 31.59 12.11 3.78
C GLY A 164 30.43 11.28 4.35
N SER A 165 29.72 11.85 5.32
CA SER A 165 28.56 11.25 6.02
C SER A 165 27.33 11.00 5.13
N ILE A 166 27.40 11.34 3.85
CA ILE A 166 26.29 11.31 2.90
C ILE A 166 26.22 9.95 2.18
N PHE A 167 27.37 9.32 1.91
CA PHE A 167 27.42 8.03 1.23
C PHE A 167 27.54 6.88 2.21
N ALA A 168 26.78 5.81 1.96
CA ALA A 168 26.82 4.61 2.77
C ALA A 168 28.23 3.99 2.72
N THR A 169 28.81 3.76 3.89
CA THR A 169 30.16 3.16 4.05
C THR A 169 30.21 1.68 3.65
N LYS A 170 29.05 1.03 3.51
CA LYS A 170 28.91 -0.37 3.15
C LYS A 170 27.83 -0.55 2.09
N ILE A 171 28.12 -1.34 1.06
CA ILE A 171 27.11 -1.78 0.09
C ILE A 171 26.68 -3.20 0.43
N ASP A 172 25.37 -3.36 0.66
CA ASP A 172 24.73 -4.64 0.99
C ASP A 172 24.22 -5.33 -0.29
N PHE A 173 24.91 -6.36 -0.79
CA PHE A 173 24.47 -7.10 -1.99
C PHE A 173 23.16 -7.87 -1.78
N PHE A 174 22.90 -8.32 -0.56
CA PHE A 174 21.67 -9.04 -0.22
C PHE A 174 20.42 -8.15 -0.35
N ALA A 175 20.52 -6.88 0.03
CA ALA A 175 19.42 -5.92 -0.15
C ALA A 175 19.13 -5.66 -1.63
N VAL A 176 20.18 -5.55 -2.46
CA VAL A 176 20.06 -5.38 -3.91
C VAL A 176 19.36 -6.60 -4.53
N LEU A 177 19.78 -7.81 -4.15
CA LEU A 177 19.16 -9.05 -4.61
C LEU A 177 17.68 -9.15 -4.21
N ALA A 178 17.33 -8.70 -2.99
CA ALA A 178 15.94 -8.63 -2.55
C ALA A 178 15.09 -7.67 -3.41
N ILE A 179 15.65 -6.53 -3.84
CA ILE A 179 14.96 -5.59 -4.75
C ILE A 179 14.76 -6.21 -6.13
N PHE A 180 15.76 -6.90 -6.68
CA PHE A 180 15.60 -7.59 -7.96
C PHE A 180 14.58 -8.72 -7.87
N CYS A 181 14.58 -9.48 -6.78
CA CYS A 181 13.58 -10.53 -6.56
C CYS A 181 12.17 -9.94 -6.45
N SER A 182 11.99 -8.86 -5.67
CA SER A 182 10.68 -8.22 -5.54
C SER A 182 10.20 -7.58 -6.84
N SER A 183 11.10 -7.00 -7.65
CA SER A 183 10.73 -6.47 -8.97
C SER A 183 10.34 -7.58 -9.94
N ILE A 184 11.04 -8.72 -9.95
CA ILE A 184 10.65 -9.90 -10.74
C ILE A 184 9.28 -10.42 -10.30
N VAL A 185 9.02 -10.54 -8.99
CA VAL A 185 7.72 -10.97 -8.46
C VAL A 185 6.61 -10.00 -8.88
N LEU A 186 6.85 -8.69 -8.80
CA LEU A 186 5.88 -7.68 -9.26
C LEU A 186 5.64 -7.79 -10.77
N CYS A 187 6.68 -7.94 -11.58
CA CYS A 187 6.56 -8.17 -13.02
C CYS A 187 5.76 -9.44 -13.34
N CYS A 188 5.99 -10.52 -12.60
CA CYS A 188 5.24 -11.77 -12.73
C CYS A 188 3.78 -11.62 -12.29
N SER A 189 3.51 -10.91 -11.18
CA SER A 189 2.16 -10.68 -10.63
C SER A 189 1.28 -9.93 -11.63
N ILE A 190 1.81 -8.86 -12.22
CA ILE A 190 1.10 -8.06 -13.23
C ILE A 190 0.75 -8.94 -14.45
N ARG A 191 1.64 -9.86 -14.81
CA ARG A 191 1.40 -10.81 -15.91
C ARG A 191 0.33 -11.83 -15.55
N THR A 192 0.31 -12.32 -14.32
CA THR A 192 -0.70 -13.29 -13.89
C THR A 192 -2.09 -12.67 -13.93
N ASP A 193 -2.30 -11.43 -13.47
CA ASP A 193 -3.63 -10.80 -13.49
C ASP A 193 -4.25 -10.76 -14.90
N VAL A 194 -3.46 -10.51 -15.94
CA VAL A 194 -3.93 -10.53 -17.33
C VAL A 194 -4.41 -11.93 -17.78
N GLN A 195 -3.84 -13.00 -17.20
CA GLN A 195 -4.15 -14.39 -17.56
C GLN A 195 -5.19 -15.05 -16.64
N VAL A 196 -5.29 -14.67 -15.35
CA VAL A 196 -6.24 -15.28 -14.41
C VAL A 196 -7.63 -14.66 -14.46
N VAL A 197 -7.81 -13.50 -15.07
CA VAL A 197 -9.15 -12.87 -15.25
C VAL A 197 -10.15 -13.79 -15.95
N PRO A 198 -9.85 -14.42 -17.09
CA PRO A 198 -10.78 -15.38 -17.70
C PRO A 198 -10.97 -16.66 -16.86
N LEU A 199 -9.91 -17.16 -16.21
CA LEU A 199 -9.97 -18.42 -15.45
C LEU A 199 -10.74 -18.29 -14.12
N SER A 200 -10.53 -17.18 -13.41
CA SER A 200 -11.22 -16.86 -12.15
C SER A 200 -12.71 -16.58 -12.38
N ASN A 201 -13.09 -16.04 -13.54
CA ASN A 201 -14.49 -15.87 -13.93
C ASN A 201 -15.19 -17.22 -14.12
N VAL A 202 -14.54 -18.19 -14.79
CA VAL A 202 -15.08 -19.53 -14.99
C VAL A 202 -15.18 -20.33 -13.68
N ILE A 203 -14.18 -20.21 -12.80
CA ILE A 203 -14.18 -20.92 -11.51
C ILE A 203 -15.23 -20.33 -10.56
N ASN A 204 -15.38 -19.01 -10.53
CA ASN A 204 -16.34 -18.35 -9.65
C ASN A 204 -17.79 -18.61 -10.09
N ASP A 205 -18.08 -18.63 -11.40
CA ASP A 205 -19.42 -18.98 -11.90
C ASP A 205 -19.78 -20.46 -11.65
N ARG A 206 -18.81 -21.38 -11.70
CA ARG A 206 -19.03 -22.79 -11.34
C ARG A 206 -19.16 -23.02 -9.83
N PHE A 207 -18.45 -22.25 -9.01
CA PHE A 207 -18.56 -22.33 -7.55
C PHE A 207 -19.94 -21.85 -7.05
N TRP A 208 -20.54 -20.84 -7.70
CA TRP A 208 -21.89 -20.36 -7.35
C TRP A 208 -23.04 -21.23 -7.87
N LEU A 209 -22.83 -22.04 -8.91
CA LEU A 209 -23.82 -23.03 -9.39
C LEU A 209 -23.88 -24.30 -8.52
N LEU A 210 -22.79 -24.61 -7.81
CA LEU A 210 -22.74 -25.74 -6.87
C LEU A 210 -23.35 -25.43 -5.49
N TYR A 211 -23.65 -24.15 -5.21
CA TYR A 211 -24.24 -23.70 -3.95
C TYR A 211 -25.70 -23.21 -4.12
N ARG A 212 -26.38 -23.65 -5.18
CA ARG A 212 -27.83 -23.54 -5.39
C ARG A 212 -28.44 -24.93 -5.38
#